data_AF-A0A833VH68-F1
#
_entry.id   AF-A0A833VH68-F1
#
_cell.length_a   1.000
_cell.length_b   1.000
_cell.length_c   1.000
_cell.angle_alpha   90.00
_cell.angle_beta   90.00
_cell.angle_gamma   90.00
#
_symmetry.space_group_name_H-M   'P 1'
#
loop_
_entity.id
_entity.type
_entity.pdbx_description
1 polymer ?
#
loop_
_entity_poly.entity_id
_entity_poly.type
_entity_poly.pdbx_seq_one_letter_code
_entity_poly.pdbx_strand_id
1 'polypeptide(L)'
;MVKAKTITEIHTEAEKNLGLRPGATANMRNGRNQLTGGPLSPGSPFPMGRPGTGGMMPGMPGTRKMPGMPGLDTDNWEVPRSKSMQRQVDPLSQPPSMSARPININPRLLPQGSGGLITGKTSALLQGSASATSTTTTSTVKPFSPVAAPPVVSTTVAPPPTVTPAASGPKINIAVLNKKTTSLLEEYFHVRILDEALQCVEELKSPEYHSELVKEAINLGLDKGAGFIDPLVRLLEYLSSKNVLKPRDLGTGCLLYGSMLDDIAIDLPKAPVFFGDVVGRLIVSGKLSFKVVEEVLKKIEDSKFREDVFSSVLKSIEAAGPTGQGILGQHSAEIEVCRDLVSA
;
A
#
# COMPACT_ATOMS: atom_id res chain seq x y z
N MET A 1 -6.01 -50.09 -27.42
CA MET A 1 -6.30 -48.65 -27.60
C MET A 1 -7.40 -48.26 -26.63
N VAL A 2 -7.23 -47.17 -25.87
CA VAL A 2 -8.34 -46.57 -25.11
C VAL A 2 -9.02 -45.55 -26.02
N LYS A 3 -10.35 -45.62 -26.17
CA LYS A 3 -11.12 -44.57 -26.86
C LYS A 3 -11.35 -43.41 -25.88
N ALA A 4 -11.02 -42.20 -26.30
CA ALA A 4 -11.39 -41.00 -25.56
C ALA A 4 -12.91 -40.81 -25.61
N LYS A 5 -13.53 -40.55 -24.45
CA LYS A 5 -14.95 -40.23 -24.34
C LYS A 5 -15.22 -38.79 -24.78
N THR A 6 -16.41 -38.53 -25.30
CA THR A 6 -16.80 -37.17 -25.68
C THR A 6 -17.24 -36.37 -24.44
N ILE A 7 -17.06 -35.05 -24.41
CA ILE A 7 -17.49 -34.21 -23.27
C ILE A 7 -18.99 -34.42 -22.94
N THR A 8 -19.85 -34.56 -23.95
CA THR A 8 -21.28 -34.90 -23.78
C THR A 8 -21.50 -36.24 -23.09
N GLU A 9 -20.71 -37.25 -23.44
CA GLU A 9 -20.73 -38.60 -22.86
C GLU A 9 -20.38 -38.56 -21.36
N ILE A 10 -19.33 -37.80 -21.00
CA ILE A 10 -18.88 -37.60 -19.61
C ILE A 10 -19.97 -36.92 -18.77
N HIS A 11 -20.64 -35.89 -19.31
CA HIS A 11 -21.77 -35.23 -18.62
C HIS A 11 -22.96 -36.18 -18.40
N THR A 12 -23.36 -36.94 -19.43
CA THR A 12 -24.47 -37.91 -19.32
C THR A 12 -24.14 -39.07 -18.36
N GLU A 13 -22.89 -39.52 -18.32
CA GLU A 13 -22.41 -40.53 -17.39
C GLU A 13 -22.41 -40.02 -15.94
N ALA A 14 -21.98 -38.77 -15.71
CA ALA A 14 -22.05 -38.13 -14.40
C ALA A 14 -23.49 -37.94 -13.92
N GLU A 15 -24.40 -37.46 -14.78
CA GLU A 15 -25.82 -37.31 -14.45
C GLU A 15 -26.47 -38.66 -14.10
N LYS A 16 -26.19 -39.71 -14.87
CA LYS A 16 -26.65 -41.08 -14.60
C LYS A 16 -26.14 -41.62 -13.26
N ASN A 17 -24.84 -41.46 -12.98
CA ASN A 17 -24.22 -41.98 -11.75
C ASN A 17 -24.66 -41.24 -10.48
N LEU A 18 -25.12 -39.99 -10.62
CA LEU A 18 -25.64 -39.17 -9.51
C LEU A 18 -27.18 -39.19 -9.41
N GLY A 19 -27.87 -39.98 -10.24
CA GLY A 19 -29.34 -40.05 -10.26
C GLY A 19 -30.03 -38.74 -10.70
N LEU A 20 -29.29 -37.84 -11.36
CA LEU A 20 -29.79 -36.53 -11.77
C LEU A 20 -30.67 -36.65 -13.02
N ARG A 21 -31.66 -35.76 -13.14
CA ARG A 21 -32.48 -35.65 -14.34
C ARG A 21 -31.60 -35.20 -15.54
N PRO A 22 -31.74 -35.81 -16.74
CA PRO A 22 -30.93 -35.44 -17.90
C PRO A 22 -30.97 -33.94 -18.20
N GLY A 23 -29.79 -33.36 -18.38
CA GLY A 23 -29.58 -31.92 -18.61
C GLY A 23 -29.34 -31.08 -17.35
N ALA A 24 -29.40 -31.65 -16.14
CA ALA A 24 -29.16 -30.92 -14.89
C ALA A 24 -27.80 -30.18 -14.84
N THR A 25 -26.77 -30.72 -15.49
CA THR A 25 -25.42 -30.13 -15.55
C THR A 25 -25.21 -29.14 -16.70
N ALA A 26 -26.15 -29.04 -17.64
CA ALA A 26 -25.99 -28.24 -18.86
C ALA A 26 -25.85 -26.74 -18.57
N ASN A 27 -26.55 -26.24 -17.55
CA ASN A 27 -26.61 -24.81 -17.23
C ASN A 27 -25.33 -24.26 -16.57
N MET A 28 -24.40 -25.12 -16.14
CA MET A 28 -23.12 -24.71 -15.55
C MET A 28 -22.12 -24.13 -16.57
N ARG A 29 -22.43 -24.17 -17.86
CA ARG A 29 -21.53 -23.73 -18.94
C ARG A 29 -21.46 -22.22 -19.17
N ASN A 30 -22.27 -21.41 -18.48
CA ASN A 30 -22.26 -19.96 -18.62
C ASN A 30 -22.31 -19.27 -17.25
N GLY A 31 -21.14 -18.95 -16.69
CA GLY A 31 -20.99 -18.56 -15.27
C GLY A 31 -19.92 -17.52 -14.98
N ARG A 32 -19.74 -16.51 -15.85
CA ARG A 32 -18.81 -15.37 -15.57
C ARG A 32 -19.30 -14.02 -16.09
N ASN A 33 -20.52 -13.62 -15.69
CA ASN A 33 -20.85 -12.25 -15.28
C ASN A 33 -22.34 -12.12 -14.94
N GLN A 34 -22.66 -11.93 -13.65
CA GLN A 34 -23.65 -10.97 -13.14
C GLN A 34 -23.73 -11.07 -11.61
N LEU A 35 -23.23 -10.03 -10.91
CA LEU A 35 -23.47 -9.79 -9.50
C LEU A 35 -24.33 -8.53 -9.37
N THR A 36 -25.64 -8.71 -9.23
CA THR A 36 -26.59 -7.63 -8.91
C THR A 36 -27.61 -8.13 -7.89
N GLY A 37 -27.28 -7.99 -6.61
CA GLY A 37 -28.21 -8.23 -5.52
C GLY A 37 -28.97 -6.95 -5.17
N GLY A 38 -30.29 -7.00 -5.14
CA GLY A 38 -31.15 -5.89 -4.72
C GLY A 38 -32.53 -6.41 -4.28
N PRO A 39 -33.01 -6.08 -3.07
CA PRO A 39 -34.30 -6.57 -2.57
C PRO A 39 -35.47 -5.73 -3.12
N LEU A 40 -36.58 -6.39 -3.44
CA LEU A 40 -37.84 -5.73 -3.79
C LEU A 40 -38.95 -6.18 -2.83
N SER A 41 -39.68 -5.21 -2.29
CA SER A 41 -40.92 -5.42 -1.51
C SER A 41 -42.15 -5.45 -2.44
N PRO A 42 -43.26 -6.09 -2.02
CA PRO A 42 -44.33 -6.49 -2.95
C PRO A 42 -45.39 -5.41 -3.20
N GLY A 43 -45.97 -5.43 -4.40
CA GLY A 43 -47.08 -4.55 -4.81
C GLY A 43 -47.88 -5.11 -5.99
N SER A 44 -48.89 -5.92 -5.70
CA SER A 44 -49.99 -6.31 -6.62
C SER A 44 -51.03 -5.17 -6.73
N PRO A 45 -52.05 -5.18 -7.63
CA PRO A 45 -52.62 -6.34 -8.34
C PRO A 45 -53.15 -6.14 -9.79
N PHE A 46 -53.75 -7.22 -10.30
CA PHE A 46 -54.78 -7.37 -11.36
C PHE A 46 -54.38 -8.07 -12.67
N PRO A 47 -55.31 -8.81 -13.34
CA PRO A 47 -54.96 -9.92 -14.24
C PRO A 47 -55.63 -9.88 -15.64
N MET A 48 -55.34 -10.89 -16.48
CA MET A 48 -55.93 -11.15 -17.82
C MET A 48 -55.63 -10.09 -18.90
N GLY A 49 -55.54 -10.44 -20.20
CA GLY A 49 -55.49 -11.78 -20.80
C GLY A 49 -55.75 -11.78 -22.32
N ARG A 50 -55.21 -12.81 -23.00
CA ARG A 50 -55.33 -13.16 -24.45
C ARG A 50 -54.58 -12.31 -25.49
N PRO A 51 -54.21 -12.91 -26.65
CA PRO A 51 -53.48 -12.26 -27.75
C PRO A 51 -54.40 -11.81 -28.90
N GLY A 52 -53.90 -10.92 -29.77
CA GLY A 52 -54.55 -10.51 -31.03
C GLY A 52 -53.54 -10.40 -32.18
N THR A 53 -53.97 -10.76 -33.40
CA THR A 53 -53.09 -10.96 -34.56
C THR A 53 -53.37 -9.96 -35.68
N GLY A 54 -52.32 -9.41 -36.28
CA GLY A 54 -52.33 -8.89 -37.66
C GLY A 54 -52.68 -7.40 -37.82
N GLY A 55 -51.88 -6.70 -38.63
CA GLY A 55 -52.08 -5.28 -38.96
C GLY A 55 -50.93 -4.71 -39.79
N MET A 56 -50.95 -4.95 -41.10
CA MET A 56 -50.06 -4.25 -42.06
C MET A 56 -50.64 -2.87 -42.40
N MET A 57 -49.80 -1.84 -42.63
CA MET A 57 -49.99 -0.84 -43.70
C MET A 57 -48.70 0.00 -43.91
N PRO A 58 -48.47 0.60 -45.11
CA PRO A 58 -47.13 1.13 -45.49
C PRO A 58 -47.10 2.59 -46.03
N GLY A 59 -45.89 3.19 -46.03
CA GLY A 59 -45.56 4.43 -46.77
C GLY A 59 -45.89 5.76 -46.07
N MET A 60 -45.40 6.93 -46.52
CA MET A 60 -44.39 7.21 -47.56
C MET A 60 -43.71 8.60 -47.33
N PRO A 61 -43.36 9.40 -48.36
CA PRO A 61 -41.98 9.76 -48.77
C PRO A 61 -41.35 11.00 -48.09
N GLY A 62 -40.04 11.21 -48.33
CA GLY A 62 -39.29 12.40 -47.90
C GLY A 62 -38.72 13.27 -49.04
N THR A 63 -38.16 14.42 -48.68
CA THR A 63 -37.44 15.41 -49.52
C THR A 63 -36.43 16.16 -48.64
N ARG A 64 -35.31 16.75 -49.10
CA ARG A 64 -34.56 16.72 -50.37
C ARG A 64 -33.10 17.13 -50.05
N LYS A 65 -32.09 16.58 -50.73
CA LYS A 65 -30.74 17.19 -50.82
C LYS A 65 -30.69 18.10 -52.06
N MET A 66 -29.98 19.23 -51.98
CA MET A 66 -29.29 19.88 -53.10
C MET A 66 -27.94 20.47 -52.61
N PRO A 67 -26.92 20.64 -53.48
CA PRO A 67 -25.53 20.82 -53.05
C PRO A 67 -24.92 22.20 -53.36
N GLY A 68 -23.79 22.52 -52.73
CA GLY A 68 -22.98 23.69 -53.09
C GLY A 68 -21.63 23.77 -52.36
N MET A 69 -20.58 24.08 -53.12
CA MET A 69 -19.20 24.42 -52.71
C MET A 69 -18.32 23.30 -52.11
N PRO A 70 -16.97 23.42 -52.24
CA PRO A 70 -16.06 22.26 -52.25
C PRO A 70 -15.32 22.03 -50.93
N GLY A 71 -14.63 20.89 -50.84
CA GLY A 71 -13.82 20.53 -49.68
C GLY A 71 -12.53 21.35 -49.54
N LEU A 72 -12.08 21.45 -48.28
CA LEU A 72 -10.70 21.73 -47.92
C LEU A 72 -10.37 20.85 -46.71
N ASP A 73 -9.44 19.91 -46.88
CA ASP A 73 -8.95 19.05 -45.82
C ASP A 73 -8.08 19.86 -44.85
N THR A 74 -8.38 19.82 -43.55
CA THR A 74 -7.45 20.23 -42.48
C THR A 74 -7.82 19.54 -41.17
N ASP A 75 -6.97 18.65 -40.68
CA ASP A 75 -7.09 18.05 -39.34
C ASP A 75 -6.88 19.11 -38.24
N ASN A 76 -7.96 19.51 -37.57
CA ASN A 76 -7.91 20.49 -36.48
C ASN A 76 -8.45 19.90 -35.15
N TRP A 77 -7.59 19.14 -34.47
CA TRP A 77 -7.88 18.43 -33.20
C TRP A 77 -7.88 19.35 -31.95
N GLU A 78 -8.34 20.60 -32.05
CA GLU A 78 -8.39 21.51 -30.90
C GLU A 78 -9.65 21.33 -30.03
N VAL A 79 -9.42 21.10 -28.73
CA VAL A 79 -10.48 20.97 -27.71
C VAL A 79 -10.85 22.36 -27.15
N PRO A 80 -12.15 22.74 -27.05
CA PRO A 80 -12.55 24.05 -26.54
C PRO A 80 -12.08 24.33 -25.11
N ARG A 81 -11.25 25.37 -24.92
CA ARG A 81 -10.91 25.91 -23.60
C ARG A 81 -11.84 27.09 -23.24
N SER A 82 -12.71 26.88 -22.25
CA SER A 82 -13.54 27.94 -21.68
C SER A 82 -12.70 29.03 -21.03
N LYS A 83 -12.73 30.25 -21.59
CA LYS A 83 -12.30 31.48 -20.90
C LYS A 83 -13.53 32.20 -20.36
N SER A 84 -13.49 32.62 -19.09
CA SER A 84 -14.58 33.37 -18.45
C SER A 84 -14.02 34.58 -17.70
N MET A 85 -14.68 35.73 -17.94
CA MET A 85 -14.58 37.01 -17.21
C MET A 85 -13.19 37.64 -17.03
N GLN A 86 -12.93 38.67 -17.84
CA GLN A 86 -12.16 39.83 -17.38
C GLN A 86 -12.89 40.48 -16.18
N ARG A 87 -12.15 41.11 -15.26
CA ARG A 87 -12.76 41.99 -14.24
C ARG A 87 -12.04 43.35 -14.23
N GLN A 88 -12.78 44.37 -14.64
CA GLN A 88 -12.33 45.77 -14.62
C GLN A 88 -12.34 46.30 -13.17
N VAL A 89 -11.47 47.26 -12.89
CA VAL A 89 -11.39 47.97 -11.61
C VAL A 89 -12.05 49.33 -11.69
N ASP A 90 -12.79 49.72 -10.65
CA ASP A 90 -12.76 51.07 -10.04
C ASP A 90 -13.60 51.09 -8.73
N PRO A 91 -13.44 52.09 -7.84
CA PRO A 91 -13.84 51.95 -6.42
C PRO A 91 -15.08 52.76 -5.97
N LEU A 92 -15.34 52.70 -4.65
CA LEU A 92 -16.15 53.61 -3.80
C LEU A 92 -17.63 53.25 -3.53
N SER A 93 -17.89 52.48 -2.46
CA SER A 93 -18.98 52.72 -1.50
C SER A 93 -18.94 51.75 -0.29
N GLN A 94 -19.40 52.23 0.87
CA GLN A 94 -19.58 51.52 2.15
C GLN A 94 -20.68 52.25 2.95
N PRO A 95 -21.28 51.65 4.01
CA PRO A 95 -21.55 50.24 4.30
C PRO A 95 -23.09 50.05 4.54
N PRO A 96 -23.59 49.00 5.23
CA PRO A 96 -23.50 48.91 6.70
C PRO A 96 -23.17 47.51 7.26
N SER A 97 -22.93 47.44 8.57
CA SER A 97 -22.60 46.22 9.33
C SER A 97 -23.81 45.34 9.64
N MET A 98 -23.62 44.02 9.68
CA MET A 98 -24.42 43.11 10.53
C MET A 98 -23.55 42.03 11.20
N SER A 99 -23.17 42.33 12.45
CA SER A 99 -22.91 41.45 13.60
C SER A 99 -22.89 39.92 13.40
N ALA A 100 -21.78 39.29 13.80
CA ALA A 100 -21.72 37.85 14.02
C ALA A 100 -22.66 37.39 15.15
N ARG A 101 -23.15 36.14 15.07
CA ARG A 101 -23.87 35.46 16.16
C ARG A 101 -23.10 34.19 16.58
N PRO A 102 -22.75 34.01 17.87
CA PRO A 102 -22.27 32.73 18.37
C PRO A 102 -23.43 31.74 18.54
N ILE A 103 -23.15 30.44 18.39
CA ILE A 103 -24.10 29.37 18.71
C ILE A 103 -24.06 29.12 20.22
N ASN A 104 -25.20 29.24 20.89
CA ASN A 104 -25.34 28.98 22.32
C ASN A 104 -25.74 27.50 22.56
N ILE A 105 -24.97 26.77 23.37
CA ILE A 105 -25.20 25.37 23.72
C ILE A 105 -25.49 25.27 25.21
N ASN A 106 -26.69 24.80 25.58
CA ASN A 106 -27.15 24.76 26.97
C ASN A 106 -26.46 23.66 27.80
N PRO A 107 -25.72 23.98 28.88
CA PRO A 107 -25.05 22.99 29.72
C PRO A 107 -25.98 22.46 30.82
N ARG A 108 -27.10 21.81 30.46
CA ARG A 108 -28.11 21.34 31.45
C ARG A 108 -28.68 19.94 31.21
N LEU A 109 -27.85 19.00 30.74
CA LEU A 109 -28.16 17.57 30.70
C LEU A 109 -27.00 16.74 31.28
N LEU A 110 -26.77 16.89 32.59
CA LEU A 110 -25.90 16.00 33.38
C LEU A 110 -26.69 15.50 34.60
N PRO A 111 -26.78 14.18 34.84
CA PRO A 111 -27.32 13.66 36.09
C PRO A 111 -26.31 13.87 37.24
N GLN A 112 -26.77 14.43 38.36
CA GLN A 112 -26.01 14.50 39.61
C GLN A 112 -26.43 13.41 40.60
N GLY A 113 -25.47 12.90 41.37
CA GLY A 113 -25.64 11.90 42.43
C GLY A 113 -24.31 11.14 42.57
N SER A 114 -23.44 11.39 43.57
CA SER A 114 -23.63 11.27 45.03
C SER A 114 -23.99 9.84 45.45
N GLY A 115 -23.21 9.13 46.26
CA GLY A 115 -21.91 9.43 46.86
C GLY A 115 -21.58 8.45 48.01
N GLY A 116 -20.32 8.31 48.44
CA GLY A 116 -19.99 7.44 49.57
C GLY A 116 -18.50 7.41 49.95
N LEU A 117 -18.21 7.47 51.26
CA LEU A 117 -16.87 7.31 51.84
C LEU A 117 -16.80 6.03 52.69
N ILE A 118 -15.68 5.31 52.59
CA ILE A 118 -14.97 4.58 53.68
C ILE A 118 -13.54 4.29 53.13
N THR A 119 -12.39 4.47 53.80
CA THR A 119 -11.93 4.33 55.21
C THR A 119 -11.15 3.02 55.45
N GLY A 120 -9.87 3.15 55.85
CA GLY A 120 -8.89 2.06 56.09
C GLY A 120 -7.72 2.16 55.09
N LYS A 121 -6.43 2.39 55.43
CA LYS A 121 -5.54 1.82 56.48
C LYS A 121 -5.36 0.30 56.28
N THR A 122 -4.15 -0.25 56.20
CA THR A 122 -2.98 0.01 57.06
C THR A 122 -1.61 0.24 56.37
N SER A 123 -0.64 0.70 57.17
CA SER A 123 0.82 0.76 56.93
C SER A 123 1.46 -0.67 56.89
N ALA A 124 2.77 -0.94 56.81
CA ALA A 124 3.96 -0.14 57.18
C ALA A 124 5.31 -0.72 56.62
N LEU A 125 6.42 0.05 56.76
CA LEU A 125 7.74 -0.28 57.37
C LEU A 125 8.41 -1.68 57.15
N LEU A 126 9.74 -1.88 57.11
CA LEU A 126 10.93 -1.01 57.21
C LEU A 126 12.23 -1.82 56.90
N GLN A 127 13.25 -1.15 56.34
CA GLN A 127 14.73 -1.36 56.39
C GLN A 127 15.31 -2.66 57.03
N GLY A 128 16.25 -3.31 56.33
CA GLY A 128 17.13 -4.38 56.87
C GLY A 128 18.34 -4.67 55.98
N SER A 129 19.49 -5.03 56.56
CA SER A 129 20.77 -5.22 55.86
C SER A 129 21.65 -6.34 56.46
N ALA A 130 22.77 -6.65 55.78
CA ALA A 130 23.92 -7.49 56.19
C ALA A 130 23.96 -9.01 55.80
N SER A 131 24.77 -9.29 54.76
CA SER A 131 25.93 -10.22 54.72
C SER A 131 25.95 -11.56 55.48
N ALA A 132 26.22 -12.67 54.76
CA ALA A 132 27.22 -13.69 55.14
C ALA A 132 27.62 -14.68 54.00
N THR A 133 28.91 -14.62 53.61
CA THR A 133 29.87 -15.71 53.30
C THR A 133 29.36 -17.12 52.92
N SER A 134 29.73 -17.67 51.74
CA SER A 134 30.81 -18.70 51.53
C SER A 134 30.82 -19.19 50.05
N THR A 135 31.86 -19.76 49.41
CA THR A 135 33.33 -19.86 49.62
C THR A 135 34.05 -20.31 48.32
N THR A 136 35.40 -20.20 48.31
CA THR A 136 36.45 -20.79 47.42
C THR A 136 36.45 -22.33 47.35
N THR A 137 37.19 -23.08 46.50
CA THR A 137 38.50 -22.93 45.77
C THR A 137 38.37 -23.13 44.22
N THR A 138 39.34 -23.17 43.27
CA THR A 138 40.83 -23.33 43.14
C THR A 138 41.45 -24.74 43.35
N SER A 139 42.51 -25.23 42.64
CA SER A 139 43.33 -24.73 41.49
C SER A 139 44.14 -25.85 40.76
N THR A 140 44.66 -25.53 39.55
CA THR A 140 45.61 -26.22 38.61
C THR A 140 46.70 -27.21 39.12
N VAL A 141 47.07 -28.21 38.27
CA VAL A 141 48.44 -28.43 37.67
C VAL A 141 48.50 -29.46 36.50
N LYS A 142 49.62 -29.45 35.73
CA LYS A 142 50.15 -30.40 34.69
C LYS A 142 51.59 -30.85 35.14
N PRO A 143 52.46 -31.62 34.40
CA PRO A 143 52.45 -32.16 33.02
C PRO A 143 52.94 -33.64 32.87
N PHE A 144 53.15 -34.16 31.64
CA PHE A 144 54.41 -34.77 31.09
C PHE A 144 54.18 -35.47 29.71
N SER A 145 55.26 -35.71 28.94
CA SER A 145 55.35 -36.42 27.63
C SER A 145 56.68 -37.22 27.55
N PRO A 146 56.89 -38.19 26.61
CA PRO A 146 57.65 -37.86 25.35
C PRO A 146 57.49 -38.80 24.10
N VAL A 147 57.89 -38.26 22.92
CA VAL A 147 58.64 -38.88 21.76
C VAL A 147 58.14 -40.17 21.02
N ALA A 148 57.97 -40.09 19.68
CA ALA A 148 58.60 -40.96 18.63
C ALA A 148 58.08 -40.68 17.18
N ALA A 149 58.93 -40.89 16.14
CA ALA A 149 58.63 -40.92 14.69
C ALA A 149 59.89 -41.35 13.88
N PRO A 150 59.88 -41.62 12.55
CA PRO A 150 58.83 -42.09 11.62
C PRO A 150 59.18 -43.51 11.05
N PRO A 151 58.58 -44.00 9.94
CA PRO A 151 59.18 -43.79 8.61
C PRO A 151 58.18 -43.63 7.43
N VAL A 152 58.69 -43.44 6.20
CA VAL A 152 57.93 -43.19 4.95
C VAL A 152 57.93 -44.40 3.99
N VAL A 153 56.81 -44.66 3.31
CA VAL A 153 56.74 -45.41 2.02
C VAL A 153 55.64 -44.80 1.12
N SER A 154 55.86 -44.90 -0.19
CA SER A 154 55.24 -44.15 -1.30
C SER A 154 53.80 -44.51 -1.71
N THR A 155 53.12 -43.50 -2.28
CA THR A 155 52.22 -43.54 -3.46
C THR A 155 51.09 -44.57 -3.59
N THR A 156 49.86 -44.06 -3.73
CA THR A 156 49.05 -44.26 -4.96
C THR A 156 48.09 -43.09 -5.15
N VAL A 157 47.76 -42.73 -6.39
CA VAL A 157 46.81 -41.65 -6.71
C VAL A 157 45.45 -42.26 -7.02
N ALA A 158 44.41 -41.79 -6.32
CA ALA A 158 43.01 -42.03 -6.66
C ALA A 158 42.26 -40.69 -6.60
N PRO A 159 41.38 -40.36 -7.57
CA PRO A 159 40.63 -39.11 -7.55
C PRO A 159 39.56 -39.15 -6.43
N PRO A 160 39.33 -38.03 -5.72
CA PRO A 160 38.29 -37.98 -4.70
C PRO A 160 36.89 -38.03 -5.35
N PRO A 161 35.91 -38.71 -4.73
CA PRO A 161 34.50 -38.48 -5.08
C PRO A 161 34.16 -37.01 -4.81
N THR A 162 33.32 -36.41 -5.66
CA THR A 162 32.94 -35.01 -5.57
C THR A 162 32.20 -34.71 -4.26
N VAL A 163 32.89 -34.05 -3.33
CA VAL A 163 32.28 -33.44 -2.14
C VAL A 163 31.42 -32.25 -2.56
N THR A 164 30.18 -32.52 -2.94
CA THR A 164 29.16 -31.49 -3.16
C THR A 164 29.03 -30.63 -1.90
N PRO A 165 29.31 -29.31 -1.96
CA PRO A 165 29.14 -28.44 -0.81
C PRO A 165 27.65 -28.27 -0.50
N ALA A 166 27.12 -29.09 0.40
CA ALA A 166 25.77 -28.96 0.95
C ALA A 166 25.69 -27.76 1.92
N ALA A 167 25.94 -26.56 1.39
CA ALA A 167 25.89 -25.29 2.11
C ALA A 167 24.46 -24.71 2.09
N SER A 168 23.48 -25.52 2.54
CA SER A 168 22.10 -25.06 2.72
C SER A 168 21.98 -24.25 4.02
N GLY A 169 22.37 -22.99 3.97
CA GLY A 169 21.73 -21.99 4.83
C GLY A 169 20.22 -21.94 4.53
N PRO A 170 19.38 -21.47 5.47
CA PRO A 170 17.95 -21.34 5.20
C PRO A 170 17.74 -20.28 4.12
N LYS A 171 17.56 -20.73 2.87
CA LYS A 171 17.06 -19.90 1.77
C LYS A 171 15.59 -19.58 2.08
N ILE A 172 15.40 -18.58 2.94
CA ILE A 172 14.12 -17.90 3.14
C ILE A 172 13.57 -17.63 1.74
N ASN A 173 12.42 -18.21 1.42
CA ASN A 173 11.97 -18.26 0.04
C ASN A 173 11.40 -16.90 -0.35
N ILE A 174 12.27 -16.03 -0.89
CA ILE A 174 11.99 -14.62 -1.18
C ILE A 174 10.74 -14.47 -2.06
N ALA A 175 10.54 -15.37 -3.04
CA ALA A 175 9.34 -15.38 -3.88
C ALA A 175 8.04 -15.70 -3.09
N VAL A 176 8.13 -16.51 -2.04
CA VAL A 176 6.99 -16.78 -1.14
C VAL A 176 6.75 -15.60 -0.19
N LEU A 177 7.80 -14.93 0.31
CA LEU A 177 7.64 -13.71 1.10
C LEU A 177 7.04 -12.57 0.28
N ASN A 178 7.55 -12.34 -0.94
CA ASN A 178 7.01 -11.36 -1.88
C ASN A 178 5.53 -11.64 -2.16
N LYS A 179 5.18 -12.88 -2.57
CA LYS A 179 3.78 -13.25 -2.82
C LYS A 179 2.85 -13.05 -1.61
N LYS A 180 3.30 -13.39 -0.40
CA LYS A 180 2.55 -13.12 0.83
C LYS A 180 2.38 -11.62 1.08
N THR A 181 3.45 -10.85 0.90
CA THR A 181 3.49 -9.40 1.11
C THR A 181 2.57 -8.67 0.13
N THR A 182 2.61 -9.01 -1.15
CA THR A 182 1.68 -8.50 -2.16
C THR A 182 0.23 -8.84 -1.80
N SER A 183 -0.07 -10.09 -1.44
CA SER A 183 -1.43 -10.50 -1.04
C SER A 183 -1.95 -9.72 0.18
N LEU A 184 -1.11 -9.54 1.21
CA LEU A 184 -1.39 -8.74 2.41
C LEU A 184 -1.66 -7.28 2.07
N LEU A 185 -0.82 -6.68 1.23
CA LEU A 185 -0.94 -5.29 0.82
C LEU A 185 -2.17 -5.06 -0.05
N GLU A 186 -2.49 -5.98 -0.97
CA GLU A 186 -3.73 -5.92 -1.76
C GLU A 186 -4.99 -6.02 -0.87
N GLU A 187 -4.99 -6.91 0.12
CA GLU A 187 -6.07 -7.07 1.09
C GLU A 187 -6.24 -5.83 1.97
N TYR A 188 -5.15 -5.30 2.55
CA TYR A 188 -5.17 -4.01 3.24
C TYR A 188 -5.66 -2.88 2.31
N PHE A 189 -5.20 -2.86 1.07
CA PHE A 189 -5.63 -1.85 0.10
C PHE A 189 -7.09 -2.01 -0.35
N HIS A 190 -7.76 -3.13 -0.02
CA HIS A 190 -9.19 -3.33 -0.22
C HIS A 190 -10.01 -3.03 1.05
N VAL A 191 -9.64 -3.61 2.20
CA VAL A 191 -10.45 -3.64 3.44
C VAL A 191 -10.09 -2.52 4.44
N ARG A 192 -8.90 -1.93 4.34
CA ARG A 192 -8.37 -0.83 5.20
C ARG A 192 -8.13 -1.18 6.68
N ILE A 193 -8.19 -2.45 7.09
CA ILE A 193 -8.00 -2.85 8.50
C ILE A 193 -6.50 -2.87 8.86
N LEU A 194 -6.08 -1.96 9.73
CA LEU A 194 -4.67 -1.79 10.11
C LEU A 194 -4.12 -2.88 11.06
N ASP A 195 -4.94 -3.42 11.97
CA ASP A 195 -4.51 -4.48 12.89
C ASP A 195 -4.38 -5.85 12.21
N GLU A 196 -5.23 -6.13 11.23
CA GLU A 196 -5.15 -7.32 10.35
C GLU A 196 -3.86 -7.28 9.52
N ALA A 197 -3.60 -6.14 8.85
CA ALA A 197 -2.34 -5.93 8.13
C ALA A 197 -1.12 -6.10 9.05
N LEU A 198 -1.15 -5.57 10.28
CA LEU A 198 -0.09 -5.77 11.27
C LEU A 198 0.12 -7.25 11.62
N GLN A 199 -0.95 -7.98 11.95
CA GLN A 199 -0.84 -9.40 12.28
C GLN A 199 -0.23 -10.19 11.11
N CYS A 200 -0.68 -9.92 9.88
CA CYS A 200 -0.15 -10.58 8.69
C CYS A 200 1.33 -10.25 8.43
N VAL A 201 1.84 -9.07 8.82
CA VAL A 201 3.27 -8.75 8.76
C VAL A 201 4.05 -9.52 9.82
N GLU A 202 3.56 -9.57 11.06
CA GLU A 202 4.19 -10.34 12.15
C GLU A 202 4.23 -11.84 11.82
N GLU A 203 3.22 -12.37 11.12
CA GLU A 203 3.19 -13.74 10.61
C GLU A 203 4.19 -14.05 9.49
N LEU A 204 4.78 -13.03 8.82
CA LEU A 204 5.91 -13.24 7.91
C LEU A 204 7.18 -13.67 8.66
N LYS A 205 7.32 -13.30 9.94
CA LYS A 205 8.44 -13.63 10.84
C LYS A 205 9.85 -13.38 10.24
N SER A 206 9.93 -12.39 9.35
CA SER A 206 11.09 -12.13 8.49
C SER A 206 11.51 -10.65 8.55
N PRO A 207 12.09 -10.18 9.67
CA PRO A 207 12.40 -8.76 9.87
C PRO A 207 13.42 -8.20 8.87
N GLU A 208 14.27 -9.05 8.29
CA GLU A 208 15.20 -8.70 7.22
C GLU A 208 14.48 -8.32 5.91
N TYR A 209 13.21 -8.69 5.75
CA TYR A 209 12.37 -8.38 4.60
C TYR A 209 11.56 -7.08 4.75
N HIS A 210 11.63 -6.39 5.90
CA HIS A 210 10.81 -5.21 6.17
C HIS A 210 11.06 -4.05 5.20
N SER A 211 12.31 -3.83 4.76
CA SER A 211 12.64 -2.85 3.72
C SER A 211 11.95 -3.13 2.39
N GLU A 212 11.89 -4.40 2.00
CA GLU A 212 11.26 -4.85 0.77
C GLU A 212 9.73 -4.74 0.85
N LEU A 213 9.15 -5.00 2.04
CA LEU A 213 7.74 -4.75 2.31
C LEU A 213 7.37 -3.27 2.17
N VAL A 214 8.22 -2.35 2.66
CA VAL A 214 8.00 -0.91 2.45
C VAL A 214 8.05 -0.56 0.97
N LYS A 215 9.04 -1.09 0.22
CA LYS A 215 9.14 -0.89 -1.23
C LYS A 215 7.88 -1.38 -1.96
N GLU A 216 7.39 -2.58 -1.67
CA GLU A 216 6.16 -3.10 -2.30
C GLU A 216 4.89 -2.36 -1.85
N ALA A 217 4.83 -1.88 -0.61
CA ALA A 217 3.72 -1.05 -0.13
C ALA A 217 3.63 0.26 -0.91
N ILE A 218 4.78 0.93 -1.13
CA ILE A 218 4.86 2.13 -1.97
C ILE A 218 4.45 1.79 -3.41
N ASN A 219 5.05 0.75 -4.00
CA ASN A 219 4.77 0.30 -5.36
C ASN A 219 3.27 0.05 -5.61
N LEU A 220 2.65 -0.83 -4.82
CA LEU A 220 1.22 -1.18 -4.93
C LEU A 220 0.29 -0.04 -4.54
N GLY A 221 0.73 0.89 -3.68
CA GLY A 221 -0.04 2.07 -3.31
C GLY A 221 -0.04 3.14 -4.41
N LEU A 222 1.08 3.34 -5.10
CA LEU A 222 1.22 4.37 -6.13
C LEU A 222 0.68 3.94 -7.49
N ASP A 223 0.82 2.66 -7.86
CA ASP A 223 0.15 2.02 -9.01
C ASP A 223 -1.38 2.29 -9.02
N LYS A 224 -2.01 2.15 -7.85
CA LYS A 224 -3.46 2.40 -7.67
C LYS A 224 -3.83 3.89 -7.64
N GLY A 225 -2.84 4.78 -7.72
CA GLY A 225 -2.99 6.22 -7.87
C GLY A 225 -3.31 6.98 -6.59
N ALA A 226 -3.44 8.31 -6.72
CA ALA A 226 -3.47 9.27 -5.62
C ALA A 226 -4.46 8.97 -4.47
N GLY A 227 -5.58 8.29 -4.74
CA GLY A 227 -6.55 7.89 -3.71
C GLY A 227 -6.03 6.87 -2.69
N PHE A 228 -4.88 6.25 -2.94
CA PHE A 228 -4.24 5.25 -2.08
C PHE A 228 -3.05 5.80 -1.28
N ILE A 229 -2.63 7.05 -1.50
CA ILE A 229 -1.51 7.69 -0.78
C ILE A 229 -1.82 7.83 0.72
N ASP A 230 -3.02 8.26 1.09
CA ASP A 230 -3.44 8.37 2.50
C ASP A 230 -3.50 6.99 3.20
N PRO A 231 -4.14 5.94 2.65
CA PRO A 231 -4.03 4.57 3.15
C PRO A 231 -2.59 4.06 3.28
N LEU A 232 -1.74 4.28 2.27
CA LEU A 232 -0.33 3.88 2.28
C LEU A 232 0.44 4.53 3.45
N VAL A 233 0.35 5.85 3.58
CA VAL A 233 1.03 6.59 4.66
C VAL A 233 0.53 6.13 6.03
N ARG A 234 -0.78 5.95 6.21
CA ARG A 234 -1.34 5.42 7.46
C ARG A 234 -0.85 4.01 7.81
N LEU A 235 -0.69 3.12 6.82
CA LEU A 235 -0.13 1.78 7.04
C LEU A 235 1.31 1.85 7.55
N LEU A 236 2.16 2.62 6.86
CA LEU A 236 3.57 2.77 7.22
C LEU A 236 3.74 3.46 8.59
N GLU A 237 2.95 4.48 8.88
CA GLU A 237 2.88 5.13 10.19
C GLU A 237 2.42 4.18 11.29
N TYR A 238 1.43 3.33 11.04
CA TYR A 238 0.90 2.37 12.02
C TYR A 238 1.92 1.28 12.36
N LEU A 239 2.45 0.60 11.33
CA LEU A 239 3.46 -0.44 11.50
C LEU A 239 4.73 0.09 12.15
N SER A 240 5.12 1.34 11.87
CA SER A 240 6.24 1.99 12.56
C SER A 240 5.91 2.37 14.01
N SER A 241 4.71 2.90 14.29
CA SER A 241 4.27 3.22 15.66
C SER A 241 4.12 1.97 16.55
N LYS A 242 3.89 0.81 15.94
CA LYS A 242 3.85 -0.51 16.61
C LYS A 242 5.24 -1.16 16.72
N ASN A 243 6.31 -0.50 16.27
CA ASN A 243 7.70 -0.96 16.26
C ASN A 243 7.97 -2.19 15.37
N VAL A 244 7.06 -2.51 14.44
CA VAL A 244 7.28 -3.54 13.41
C VAL A 244 8.27 -3.01 12.36
N LEU A 245 8.04 -1.80 11.85
CA LEU A 245 8.95 -1.11 10.94
C LEU A 245 9.85 -0.12 11.68
N LYS A 246 11.17 -0.30 11.58
CA LYS A 246 12.16 0.65 12.10
C LYS A 246 12.33 1.81 11.11
N PRO A 247 12.80 3.00 11.55
CA PRO A 247 13.11 4.11 10.64
C PRO A 247 14.12 3.75 9.54
N ARG A 248 15.04 2.81 9.82
CA ARG A 248 15.97 2.26 8.82
C ARG A 248 15.24 1.45 7.74
N ASP A 249 14.22 0.69 8.10
CA ASP A 249 13.48 -0.17 7.17
C ASP A 249 12.65 0.72 6.23
N LEU A 250 12.03 1.77 6.78
CA LEU A 250 11.35 2.83 6.00
C LEU A 250 12.30 3.54 5.03
N GLY A 251 13.46 4.01 5.51
CA GLY A 251 14.47 4.67 4.68
C GLY A 251 15.00 3.75 3.57
N THR A 252 15.32 2.51 3.90
CA THR A 252 15.80 1.52 2.92
C THR A 252 14.72 1.20 1.88
N GLY A 253 13.46 1.06 2.26
CA GLY A 253 12.35 0.84 1.32
C GLY A 253 12.10 2.02 0.38
N CYS A 254 12.24 3.26 0.88
CA CYS A 254 12.19 4.46 0.04
C CYS A 254 13.36 4.49 -0.95
N LEU A 255 14.57 4.10 -0.54
CA LEU A 255 15.73 4.03 -1.43
C LEU A 255 15.59 2.95 -2.51
N LEU A 256 15.06 1.78 -2.15
CA LEU A 256 14.78 0.70 -3.11
C LEU A 256 13.75 1.14 -4.15
N TYR A 257 12.66 1.79 -3.73
CA TYR A 257 11.66 2.33 -4.65
C TYR A 257 12.23 3.47 -5.51
N GLY A 258 13.01 4.38 -4.92
CA GLY A 258 13.70 5.46 -5.63
C GLY A 258 14.63 4.94 -6.74
N SER A 259 15.37 3.85 -6.48
CA SER A 259 16.23 3.20 -7.48
C SER A 259 15.50 2.40 -8.57
N MET A 260 14.17 2.41 -8.57
CA MET A 260 13.32 1.86 -9.63
C MET A 260 12.41 2.94 -10.24
N LEU A 261 12.52 4.20 -9.79
CA LEU A 261 11.55 5.24 -10.09
C LEU A 261 11.57 5.67 -11.56
N ASP A 262 12.76 5.76 -12.17
CA ASP A 262 12.92 6.14 -13.57
C ASP A 262 12.19 5.15 -14.51
N ASP A 263 12.35 3.84 -14.29
CA ASP A 263 11.61 2.80 -15.02
C ASP A 263 10.10 2.90 -14.77
N ILE A 264 9.68 2.99 -13.49
CA ILE A 264 8.25 3.05 -13.10
C ILE A 264 7.57 4.30 -13.68
N ALA A 265 8.29 5.40 -13.83
CA ALA A 265 7.76 6.66 -14.36
C ALA A 265 7.48 6.63 -15.86
N ILE A 266 7.98 5.62 -16.61
CA ILE A 266 7.63 5.39 -18.02
C ILE A 266 6.15 4.99 -18.14
N ASP A 267 5.71 4.01 -17.34
CA ASP A 267 4.32 3.55 -17.32
C ASP A 267 3.42 4.47 -16.46
N LEU A 268 3.95 5.00 -15.36
CA LEU A 268 3.24 5.87 -14.41
C LEU A 268 3.94 7.23 -14.27
N PRO A 269 3.77 8.18 -15.21
CA PRO A 269 4.42 9.50 -15.20
C PRO A 269 3.95 10.47 -14.09
N LYS A 270 3.27 9.95 -13.06
CA LYS A 270 2.93 10.64 -11.80
C LYS A 270 3.60 10.01 -10.57
N ALA A 271 4.29 8.87 -10.73
CA ALA A 271 4.98 8.19 -9.64
C ALA A 271 5.97 9.11 -8.89
N PRO A 272 6.80 9.96 -9.56
CA PRO A 272 7.69 10.89 -8.87
C PRO A 272 6.94 11.84 -7.90
N VAL A 273 5.87 12.49 -8.39
CA VAL A 273 5.06 13.42 -7.59
C VAL A 273 4.34 12.69 -6.45
N PHE A 274 3.76 11.51 -6.70
CA PHE A 274 3.08 10.75 -5.65
C PHE A 274 4.06 10.19 -4.60
N PHE A 275 5.25 9.78 -5.00
CA PHE A 275 6.30 9.28 -4.11
C PHE A 275 6.87 10.40 -3.23
N GLY A 276 7.12 11.58 -3.80
CA GLY A 276 7.51 12.75 -3.02
C GLY A 276 6.45 13.17 -1.99
N ASP A 277 5.16 13.02 -2.31
CA ASP A 277 4.06 13.25 -1.36
C ASP A 277 4.07 12.24 -0.20
N VAL A 278 4.23 10.94 -0.48
CA VAL A 278 4.41 9.89 0.55
C VAL A 278 5.62 10.20 1.45
N VAL A 279 6.78 10.50 0.87
CA VAL A 279 8.02 10.81 1.58
C VAL A 279 7.87 12.07 2.44
N GLY A 280 7.29 13.15 1.90
CA GLY A 280 7.04 14.39 2.63
C GLY A 280 6.13 14.19 3.84
N ARG A 281 5.04 13.43 3.70
CA ARG A 281 4.15 13.12 4.83
C ARG A 281 4.83 12.27 5.92
N LEU A 282 5.63 11.28 5.54
CA LEU A 282 6.39 10.45 6.49
C LEU A 282 7.48 11.23 7.25
N ILE A 283 7.99 12.33 6.67
CA ILE A 283 8.86 13.29 7.36
C ILE A 283 8.04 14.12 8.35
N VAL A 284 6.88 14.64 7.94
CA VAL A 284 5.95 15.40 8.81
C VAL A 284 5.51 14.61 10.04
N SER A 285 5.23 13.31 9.90
CA SER A 285 4.87 12.43 11.02
C SER A 285 6.09 11.85 11.78
N GLY A 286 7.30 12.32 11.47
CA GLY A 286 8.54 11.96 12.17
C GLY A 286 8.97 10.50 12.02
N LYS A 287 8.46 9.79 10.99
CA LYS A 287 8.79 8.38 10.71
C LYS A 287 10.04 8.24 9.83
N LEU A 288 10.31 9.26 9.02
CA LEU A 288 11.42 9.33 8.08
C LEU A 288 12.29 10.56 8.38
N SER A 289 13.62 10.42 8.23
CA SER A 289 14.55 11.56 8.34
C SER A 289 14.71 12.25 6.99
N PHE A 290 14.84 13.58 6.99
CA PHE A 290 15.04 14.36 5.77
C PHE A 290 16.27 13.90 4.96
N LYS A 291 17.31 13.34 5.61
CA LYS A 291 18.50 12.79 4.92
C LYS A 291 18.19 11.67 3.93
N VAL A 292 17.07 10.94 4.12
CA VAL A 292 16.63 9.94 3.13
C VAL A 292 16.26 10.60 1.80
N VAL A 293 15.81 11.87 1.79
CA VAL A 293 15.53 12.61 0.55
C VAL A 293 16.80 12.79 -0.26
N GLU A 294 17.90 13.21 0.38
CA GLU A 294 19.21 13.37 -0.25
C GLU A 294 19.73 12.05 -0.84
N GLU A 295 19.60 10.95 -0.08
CA GLU A 295 19.99 9.61 -0.54
C GLU A 295 19.08 9.07 -1.66
N VAL A 296 17.78 9.37 -1.64
CA VAL A 296 16.79 9.00 -2.68
C VAL A 296 17.01 9.79 -3.97
N LEU A 297 17.28 11.09 -3.90
CA LEU A 297 17.57 11.90 -5.09
C LEU A 297 18.83 11.39 -5.80
N LYS A 298 19.83 10.89 -5.05
CA LYS A 298 21.03 10.21 -5.61
C LYS A 298 20.75 8.81 -6.19
N LYS A 299 19.51 8.32 -6.18
CA LYS A 299 19.08 7.07 -6.81
C LYS A 299 18.23 7.26 -8.06
N ILE A 300 17.84 8.48 -8.38
CA ILE A 300 16.99 8.83 -9.51
C ILE A 300 17.87 9.45 -10.60
N GLU A 301 17.87 8.88 -11.79
CA GLU A 301 18.77 9.33 -12.86
C GLU A 301 18.24 10.61 -13.56
N ASP A 302 16.95 10.65 -13.90
CA ASP A 302 16.31 11.79 -14.56
C ASP A 302 16.20 13.02 -13.62
N SER A 303 16.74 14.16 -14.06
CA SER A 303 16.74 15.41 -13.28
C SER A 303 15.34 15.99 -13.07
N LYS A 304 14.41 15.76 -13.99
CA LYS A 304 13.01 16.13 -13.83
C LYS A 304 12.32 15.24 -12.81
N PHE A 305 12.60 13.94 -12.77
CA PHE A 305 12.04 13.08 -11.72
C PHE A 305 12.63 13.41 -10.34
N ARG A 306 13.90 13.82 -10.26
CA ARG A 306 14.48 14.46 -9.07
C ARG A 306 13.70 15.73 -8.66
N GLU A 307 13.40 16.62 -9.61
CA GLU A 307 12.60 17.84 -9.35
C GLU A 307 11.15 17.53 -8.89
N ASP A 308 10.45 16.64 -9.59
CA ASP A 308 9.06 16.24 -9.30
C ASP A 308 8.95 15.55 -7.92
N VAL A 309 9.94 14.74 -7.51
CA VAL A 309 10.03 14.20 -6.14
C VAL A 309 10.29 15.32 -5.13
N PHE A 310 11.35 16.11 -5.31
CA PHE A 310 11.79 17.08 -4.31
C PHE A 310 10.76 18.20 -4.08
N SER A 311 10.19 18.74 -5.15
CA SER A 311 9.14 19.76 -5.07
C SER A 311 7.87 19.24 -4.38
N SER A 312 7.52 17.95 -4.59
CA SER A 312 6.39 17.31 -3.92
C SER A 312 6.68 17.03 -2.43
N VAL A 313 7.90 16.62 -2.08
CA VAL A 313 8.35 16.51 -0.67
C VAL A 313 8.21 17.84 0.06
N LEU A 314 8.77 18.92 -0.49
CA LEU A 314 8.70 20.25 0.11
C LEU A 314 7.25 20.71 0.27
N LYS A 315 6.44 20.56 -0.78
CA LYS A 315 5.01 20.93 -0.77
C LYS A 315 4.19 20.18 0.28
N SER A 316 4.44 18.88 0.47
CA SER A 316 3.74 18.10 1.50
C SER A 316 4.25 18.37 2.92
N ILE A 317 5.48 18.88 3.08
CA ILE A 317 5.95 19.45 4.35
C ILE A 317 5.30 20.82 4.60
N GLU A 318 5.29 21.73 3.62
CA GLU A 318 4.63 23.05 3.72
C GLU A 318 3.14 22.94 4.05
N ALA A 319 2.44 21.93 3.50
CA ALA A 319 1.04 21.64 3.79
C ALA A 319 0.76 21.30 5.27
N ALA A 320 1.79 20.93 6.05
CA ALA A 320 1.68 20.73 7.50
C ALA A 320 1.73 22.04 8.31
N GLY A 321 1.79 23.21 7.66
CA GLY A 321 1.68 24.52 8.29
C GLY A 321 2.83 24.80 9.27
N PRO A 322 2.55 25.26 10.52
CA PRO A 322 3.60 25.61 11.48
C PRO A 322 4.59 24.47 11.78
N THR A 323 4.12 23.23 11.84
CA THR A 323 4.98 22.05 12.03
C THR A 323 5.93 21.87 10.84
N GLY A 324 5.40 22.03 9.62
CA GLY A 324 6.18 21.99 8.39
C GLY A 324 7.26 23.06 8.33
N GLN A 325 6.91 24.30 8.66
CA GLN A 325 7.88 25.41 8.71
C GLN A 325 8.99 25.18 9.76
N GLY A 326 8.68 24.53 10.88
CA GLY A 326 9.69 24.09 11.85
C GLY A 326 10.67 23.06 11.27
N ILE A 327 10.15 22.05 10.56
CA ILE A 327 10.94 21.01 9.87
C ILE A 327 11.83 21.63 8.78
N LEU A 328 11.29 22.54 7.96
CA LEU A 328 12.05 23.22 6.90
C LEU A 328 13.16 24.10 7.46
N GLY A 329 12.91 24.84 8.55
CA GLY A 329 13.93 25.62 9.24
C GLY A 329 15.06 24.73 9.80
N GLN A 330 14.68 23.63 10.46
CA GLN A 330 15.60 22.66 11.06
C GLN A 330 16.49 21.96 10.01
N HIS A 331 15.95 21.64 8.84
CA HIS A 331 16.64 20.91 7.77
C HIS A 331 17.12 21.80 6.61
N SER A 332 17.21 23.11 6.83
CA SER A 332 17.63 24.09 5.81
C SER A 332 18.96 23.75 5.12
N ALA A 333 19.94 23.19 5.85
CA ALA A 333 21.20 22.74 5.25
C ALA A 333 21.04 21.53 4.31
N GLU A 334 20.22 20.53 4.69
CA GLU A 334 19.96 19.36 3.84
C GLU A 334 19.03 19.70 2.65
N ILE A 335 18.15 20.70 2.81
CA ILE A 335 17.29 21.24 1.74
C ILE A 335 18.13 21.88 0.63
N GLU A 336 19.13 22.70 0.96
CA GLU A 336 19.97 23.32 -0.08
C GLU A 336 20.88 22.29 -0.78
N VAL A 337 21.39 21.28 -0.08
CA VAL A 337 22.09 20.14 -0.73
C VAL A 337 21.16 19.40 -1.70
N CYS A 338 19.89 19.22 -1.35
CA CYS A 338 18.90 18.63 -2.27
C CYS A 338 18.56 19.57 -3.44
N ARG A 339 18.53 20.90 -3.24
CA ARG A 339 18.37 21.89 -4.32
C ARG A 339 19.51 21.82 -5.33
N ASP A 340 20.75 21.72 -4.87
CA ASP A 340 21.93 21.56 -5.73
C ASP A 340 21.84 20.25 -6.54
N LEU A 341 21.44 19.13 -5.92
CA LEU A 341 21.25 17.82 -6.58
C LEU A 341 20.11 17.78 -7.61
N VAL A 342 19.13 18.68 -7.49
CA VAL A 342 18.03 18.84 -8.48
C VAL A 342 18.46 19.78 -9.62
N SER A 343 19.41 20.68 -9.36
CA SER A 343 19.89 21.70 -10.33
C SER A 343 21.04 21.22 -11.23
N ALA A 344 21.41 19.92 -11.17
CA ALA A 344 22.61 19.33 -11.76
C ALA A 344 22.31 18.16 -12.73
#